data_AF-A0A9N8K5D3-F1
#
_entry.id   AF-A0A9N8K5D3-F1
#
_cell.length_a   1.000
_cell.length_b   1.000
_cell.length_c   1.000
_cell.angle_alpha   90.00
_cell.angle_beta   90.00
_cell.angle_gamma   90.00
#
_symmetry.space_group_name_H-M   'P 1'
#
loop_
_entity.id
_entity.type
_entity.pdbx_description
1 polymer ?
#
loop_
_entity_poly.entity_id
_entity_poly.type
_entity_poly.pdbx_seq_one_letter_code
_entity_poly.pdbx_strand_id
1 'polypeptide(L)'
;MALAEVFQGLGTSQGYLTAVSVILGLFAAYLYVAGRYLPEGAPPLVKGDWPLIGPTDFWTRRWDFFKEATKASVNGNFTFHVGKHVVVGVSGDDARRAFMEKEIDGQGFSRRLLAMLKKENFVKGLQDLINDTRTRLDELVKDPSGITDPFESIYGIVYQLTMRTVACNEIANDRALLDQTLDMFEKIEASSSAKLIIFPWFPFPGKLRRLWYGGKLYMIFKGIIEDRAKTGRREEDPLQFLIDKGDNVKEILTFVLGALYAGQLNSGINAAWVIIYLANDHYWRGKVWEEVKAVAEKYDSDTSKSIADRLASAPLEAWENELPTIDLCLRDSIRLNASGSMFRKNETNKAVKVSDGTEIPPGAFAAYPMADVHLNPDVYPDPEKWDPSRYLPEKAEDHKTKYGFIGWGAGRHPCLGMRFAKLEQNIILAFFLANFDFALSDKHGNKIEG
;
A
#
# COMPACT_ATOMS: atom_id res chain seq x y z
N MET A 1 -16.29 -11.90 51.11
CA MET A 1 -14.91 -11.94 51.63
C MET A 1 -13.89 -11.32 50.68
N ALA A 2 -13.96 -11.52 49.35
CA ALA A 2 -12.98 -10.96 48.39
C ALA A 2 -12.93 -9.42 48.29
N LEU A 3 -14.04 -8.70 48.51
CA LEU A 3 -14.05 -7.22 48.49
C LEU A 3 -13.35 -6.60 49.71
N ALA A 4 -13.38 -7.27 50.87
CA ALA A 4 -12.79 -6.74 52.11
C ALA A 4 -11.25 -6.78 52.08
N GLU A 5 -10.65 -7.78 51.44
CA GLU A 5 -9.19 -7.87 51.25
C GLU A 5 -8.66 -6.83 50.25
N VAL A 6 -9.44 -6.50 49.22
CA VAL A 6 -9.12 -5.38 48.30
C VAL A 6 -9.11 -4.05 49.05
N PHE A 7 -10.01 -3.84 50.02
CA PHE A 7 -10.03 -2.65 50.85
C PHE A 7 -8.93 -2.62 51.94
N GLN A 8 -8.46 -3.78 52.42
CA GLN A 8 -7.33 -3.84 53.36
C GLN A 8 -5.97 -3.52 52.70
N GLY A 9 -5.78 -3.84 51.42
CA GLY A 9 -4.57 -3.47 50.65
C GLY A 9 -4.47 -1.98 50.30
N LEU A 10 -5.61 -1.28 50.26
CA LEU A 10 -5.69 0.16 49.98
C LEU A 10 -5.13 1.05 51.09
N GLY A 11 -4.87 0.52 52.30
CA GLY A 11 -4.25 1.25 53.41
C GLY A 11 -2.73 1.44 53.30
N THR A 12 -2.09 0.87 52.27
CA THR A 12 -0.64 1.00 52.02
C THR A 12 -0.38 2.08 50.96
N SER A 13 0.77 2.78 51.03
CA SER A 13 1.15 3.81 50.04
C SER A 13 1.09 3.30 48.59
N GLN A 14 1.36 2.01 48.39
CA GLN A 14 1.29 1.33 47.10
C GLN A 14 -0.16 1.09 46.63
N GLY A 15 -1.06 0.70 47.53
CA GLY A 15 -2.50 0.58 47.24
C GLY A 15 -3.12 1.92 46.86
N TYR A 16 -2.77 3.01 47.55
CA TYR A 16 -3.18 4.37 47.18
C TYR A 16 -2.65 4.78 45.80
N LEU A 17 -1.37 4.54 45.51
CA LEU A 17 -0.78 4.84 44.20
C LEU A 17 -1.44 4.03 43.08
N THR A 18 -1.77 2.77 43.31
CA THR A 18 -2.51 1.95 42.34
C THR A 18 -3.93 2.48 42.13
N ALA A 19 -4.66 2.81 43.20
CA ALA A 19 -6.01 3.36 43.10
C ALA A 19 -6.04 4.72 42.37
N VAL A 20 -5.13 5.63 42.70
CA VAL A 20 -4.98 6.92 42.02
C VAL A 20 -4.65 6.70 40.54
N SER A 21 -3.74 5.76 40.23
CA SER A 21 -3.38 5.44 38.84
C SER A 21 -4.56 4.88 38.04
N VAL A 22 -5.38 4.02 38.66
CA VAL A 22 -6.60 3.47 38.05
C VAL A 22 -7.64 4.57 37.82
N ILE A 23 -7.87 5.44 38.80
CA ILE A 23 -8.82 6.56 38.69
C ILE A 23 -8.37 7.54 37.60
N LEU A 24 -7.10 7.92 37.58
CA LEU A 24 -6.53 8.77 36.52
C LEU A 24 -6.62 8.11 35.15
N GLY A 25 -6.39 6.79 35.07
CA GLY A 25 -6.56 6.02 33.84
C GLY A 25 -8.00 5.99 33.34
N LEU A 26 -8.97 5.75 34.22
CA LEU A 26 -10.41 5.77 33.90
C LEU A 26 -10.88 7.18 33.52
N PHE A 27 -10.39 8.22 34.21
CA PHE A 27 -10.71 9.61 33.89
C PHE A 27 -10.11 10.03 32.55
N ALA A 28 -8.86 9.67 32.26
CA ALA A 28 -8.23 9.91 30.96
C ALA A 28 -8.95 9.15 29.84
N ALA A 29 -9.36 7.90 30.08
CA ALA A 29 -10.18 7.14 29.16
C ALA A 29 -11.52 7.85 28.92
N TYR A 30 -12.23 8.24 29.99
CA TYR A 30 -13.48 8.99 29.91
C TYR A 30 -13.33 10.28 29.09
N LEU A 31 -12.33 11.13 29.39
CA LEU A 31 -12.07 12.34 28.61
C LEU A 31 -11.75 12.05 27.14
N TYR A 32 -11.04 10.94 26.87
CA TYR A 32 -10.75 10.53 25.51
C TYR A 32 -12.01 10.08 24.74
N VAL A 33 -13.00 9.51 25.43
CA VAL A 33 -14.28 9.10 24.82
C VAL A 33 -15.32 10.22 24.80
N ALA A 34 -15.28 11.14 25.76
CA ALA A 34 -16.29 12.18 25.95
C ALA A 34 -16.41 13.15 24.75
N GLY A 35 -15.39 13.21 23.88
CA GLY A 35 -15.43 13.95 22.61
C GLY A 35 -16.08 13.21 21.44
N ARG A 36 -16.54 11.95 21.61
CA ARG A 36 -17.25 11.18 20.60
C ARG A 36 -18.71 11.64 20.52
N TYR A 37 -18.92 12.72 19.80
CA TYR A 37 -20.26 13.18 19.45
C TYR A 37 -20.63 12.61 18.07
N LEU A 38 -21.79 11.97 17.98
CA LEU A 38 -22.39 11.60 16.71
C LEU A 38 -23.22 12.80 16.22
N PRO A 39 -22.79 13.51 15.16
CA PRO A 39 -23.49 14.69 14.70
C PRO A 39 -24.87 14.36 14.14
N GLU A 40 -25.79 15.30 14.27
CA GLU A 40 -27.14 15.18 13.73
C GLU A 40 -27.08 14.92 12.21
N GLY A 41 -27.76 13.86 11.74
CA GLY A 41 -27.72 13.43 10.34
C GLY A 41 -26.67 12.37 9.99
N ALA A 42 -25.76 12.01 10.90
CA ALA A 42 -24.88 10.86 10.69
C ALA A 42 -25.69 9.53 10.73
N PRO A 43 -25.28 8.50 9.96
CA PRO A 43 -25.93 7.19 10.00
C PRO A 43 -25.91 6.56 11.40
N PRO A 44 -26.83 5.62 11.69
CA PRO A 44 -26.88 4.93 12.98
C PRO A 44 -25.56 4.26 13.35
N LEU A 45 -25.26 4.27 14.65
CA LEU A 45 -24.09 3.58 15.20
C LEU A 45 -24.26 2.05 15.10
N VAL A 46 -23.21 1.34 14.68
CA VAL A 46 -23.23 -0.13 14.65
C VAL A 46 -23.35 -0.72 16.04
N LYS A 47 -23.94 -1.92 16.13
CA LYS A 47 -23.92 -2.72 17.36
C LYS A 47 -22.48 -3.16 17.67
N GLY A 48 -22.15 -3.24 18.95
CA GLY A 48 -20.82 -3.68 19.39
C GLY A 48 -19.72 -2.62 19.22
N ASP A 49 -20.08 -1.35 19.01
CA ASP A 49 -19.12 -0.25 18.98
C ASP A 49 -18.66 0.10 20.41
N TRP A 50 -17.51 -0.45 20.82
CA TRP A 50 -17.02 -0.27 22.18
C TRP A 50 -16.40 1.12 22.40
N PRO A 51 -16.64 1.75 23.58
CA PRO A 51 -16.21 3.12 23.88
C PRO A 51 -14.73 3.45 23.70
N LEU A 52 -13.80 2.49 23.60
CA LEU A 52 -12.38 2.79 23.36
C LEU A 52 -11.90 2.24 22.03
N ILE A 53 -12.21 0.99 21.74
CA ILE A 53 -11.63 0.23 20.64
C ILE A 53 -12.49 0.19 19.37
N GLY A 54 -13.76 0.60 19.46
CA GLY A 54 -14.71 0.44 18.36
C GLY A 54 -15.21 -1.01 18.20
N PRO A 55 -15.78 -1.38 17.04
CA PRO A 55 -16.17 -2.74 16.76
C PRO A 55 -14.95 -3.65 16.61
N THR A 56 -14.91 -4.77 17.34
CA THR A 56 -13.78 -5.72 17.30
C THR A 56 -13.59 -6.32 15.91
N ASP A 57 -14.69 -6.58 15.21
CA ASP A 57 -14.71 -7.27 13.93
C ASP A 57 -14.11 -6.42 12.81
N PHE A 58 -14.12 -5.09 12.94
CA PHE A 58 -13.40 -4.19 12.04
C PHE A 58 -11.88 -4.44 12.03
N TRP A 59 -11.33 -4.91 13.15
CA TRP A 59 -9.90 -5.18 13.31
C TRP A 59 -9.48 -6.59 12.90
N THR A 60 -10.39 -7.56 12.96
CA THR A 60 -10.10 -8.99 12.75
C THR A 60 -10.66 -9.54 11.46
N ARG A 61 -11.87 -9.12 11.05
CA ARG A 61 -12.60 -9.58 9.86
C ARG A 61 -13.22 -8.39 9.13
N ARG A 62 -12.37 -7.42 8.73
CA ARG A 62 -12.82 -6.10 8.25
C ARG A 62 -13.86 -6.18 7.14
N TRP A 63 -13.66 -7.02 6.14
CA TRP A 63 -14.62 -7.16 5.04
C TRP A 63 -15.97 -7.73 5.51
N ASP A 64 -15.95 -8.76 6.36
CA ASP A 64 -17.19 -9.31 6.95
C ASP A 64 -17.92 -8.27 7.78
N PHE A 65 -17.20 -7.48 8.59
CA PHE A 65 -17.76 -6.37 9.34
C PHE A 65 -18.49 -5.37 8.42
N PHE A 66 -17.86 -4.94 7.32
CA PHE A 66 -18.53 -4.03 6.37
C PHE A 66 -19.76 -4.68 5.73
N LYS A 67 -19.68 -5.93 5.26
CA LYS A 67 -20.83 -6.65 4.70
C LYS A 67 -21.99 -6.75 5.68
N GLU A 68 -21.72 -7.14 6.92
CA GLU A 68 -22.73 -7.30 7.98
C GLU A 68 -23.35 -5.95 8.38
N ALA A 69 -22.52 -4.91 8.54
CA ALA A 69 -22.98 -3.57 8.90
C ALA A 69 -23.79 -2.90 7.77
N THR A 70 -23.39 -3.09 6.50
CA THR A 70 -24.15 -2.64 5.32
C THR A 70 -25.50 -3.35 5.23
N LYS A 71 -25.56 -4.67 5.48
CA LYS A 71 -26.83 -5.42 5.48
C LYS A 71 -27.77 -5.01 6.61
N ALA A 72 -27.21 -4.60 7.75
CA ALA A 72 -27.99 -4.20 8.93
C ALA A 72 -28.51 -2.75 8.87
N SER A 73 -28.00 -1.92 7.95
CA SER A 73 -28.38 -0.52 7.81
C SER A 73 -29.46 -0.33 6.73
N VAL A 74 -30.27 0.73 6.89
CA VAL A 74 -31.44 0.98 6.03
C VAL A 74 -31.04 1.34 4.59
N ASN A 75 -29.96 2.10 4.43
CA ASN A 75 -29.44 2.56 3.14
C ASN A 75 -28.01 2.07 2.84
N GLY A 76 -27.52 1.07 3.59
CA GLY A 76 -26.15 0.56 3.45
C GLY A 76 -25.08 1.34 4.23
N ASN A 77 -25.39 2.53 4.75
CA ASN A 77 -24.43 3.36 5.47
C ASN A 77 -24.59 3.26 7.00
N PHE A 78 -23.48 3.35 7.71
CA PHE A 78 -23.42 3.16 9.16
C PHE A 78 -22.29 3.95 9.80
N THR A 79 -22.35 4.17 11.11
CA THR A 79 -21.28 4.84 11.86
C THR A 79 -20.63 3.91 12.87
N PHE A 80 -19.33 4.06 13.09
CA PHE A 80 -18.57 3.39 14.14
C PHE A 80 -17.40 4.26 14.59
N HIS A 81 -16.74 3.89 15.69
CA HIS A 81 -15.59 4.63 16.19
C HIS A 81 -14.27 3.87 15.99
N VAL A 82 -13.21 4.63 15.73
CA VAL A 82 -11.81 4.13 15.73
C VAL A 82 -11.01 5.04 16.64
N GLY A 83 -10.82 4.63 17.89
CA GLY A 83 -10.37 5.57 18.93
C GLY A 83 -11.30 6.78 18.99
N LYS A 84 -10.78 7.99 19.15
CA LYS A 84 -11.59 9.22 19.16
C LYS A 84 -12.26 9.58 17.82
N HIS A 85 -11.95 8.86 16.74
CA HIS A 85 -12.40 9.22 15.41
C HIS A 85 -13.78 8.62 15.12
N VAL A 86 -14.70 9.47 14.67
CA VAL A 86 -15.97 9.05 14.08
C VAL A 86 -15.72 8.61 12.65
N VAL A 87 -16.18 7.40 12.30
CA VAL A 87 -16.03 6.84 10.96
C VAL A 87 -17.40 6.47 10.41
N VAL A 88 -17.75 7.06 9.27
CA VAL A 88 -18.95 6.77 8.49
C VAL A 88 -18.58 5.75 7.41
N GLY A 89 -19.02 4.51 7.61
CA GLY A 89 -18.94 3.45 6.61
C GLY A 89 -19.97 3.71 5.51
N VAL A 90 -19.48 3.72 4.27
CA VAL A 90 -20.31 3.97 3.08
C VAL A 90 -20.15 2.85 2.06
N SER A 91 -21.24 2.45 1.41
CA SER A 91 -21.27 1.33 0.45
C SER A 91 -22.18 1.60 -0.74
N GLY A 92 -22.01 0.83 -1.81
CA GLY A 92 -22.82 0.93 -3.02
C GLY A 92 -22.37 2.02 -3.98
N ASP A 93 -22.95 1.99 -5.18
CA ASP A 93 -22.54 2.79 -6.34
C ASP A 93 -22.61 4.29 -6.09
N ASP A 94 -23.69 4.73 -5.44
CA ASP A 94 -23.94 6.14 -5.13
C ASP A 94 -22.89 6.70 -4.18
N ALA A 95 -22.61 5.96 -3.11
CA ALA A 95 -21.62 6.36 -2.14
C ALA A 95 -20.19 6.26 -2.68
N ARG A 96 -19.89 5.26 -3.53
CA ARG A 96 -18.61 5.15 -4.24
C ARG A 96 -18.36 6.40 -5.10
N ARG A 97 -19.37 6.86 -5.85
CA ARG A 97 -19.25 8.08 -6.67
C ARG A 97 -18.95 9.32 -5.81
N ALA A 98 -19.76 9.55 -4.78
CA ALA A 98 -19.57 10.68 -3.87
C ALA A 98 -18.20 10.62 -3.16
N PHE A 99 -17.75 9.43 -2.78
CA PHE A 99 -16.44 9.21 -2.20
C PHE A 99 -15.37 9.67 -3.17
N MET A 100 -15.37 9.19 -4.42
CA MET A 100 -14.32 9.47 -5.42
C MET A 100 -14.28 10.90 -5.96
N GLU A 101 -15.42 11.58 -6.05
CA GLU A 101 -15.52 12.88 -6.72
C GLU A 101 -15.26 14.08 -5.81
N LYS A 102 -15.25 13.89 -4.50
CA LYS A 102 -15.10 15.00 -3.55
C LYS A 102 -13.65 15.23 -3.17
N GLU A 103 -13.25 16.49 -3.18
CA GLU A 103 -11.88 16.92 -2.88
C GLU A 103 -11.66 16.96 -1.37
N ILE A 104 -10.58 16.30 -0.95
CA ILE A 104 -10.17 16.19 0.44
C ILE A 104 -8.63 16.25 0.41
N ASP A 105 -8.07 17.26 1.07
CA ASP A 105 -6.78 17.90 0.74
C ASP A 105 -5.50 17.13 1.12
N GLY A 106 -4.40 17.46 0.43
CA GLY A 106 -3.02 17.01 0.66
C GLY A 106 -2.05 17.44 -0.46
N GLN A 107 -1.84 18.74 -0.71
CA GLN A 107 -1.07 19.22 -1.89
C GLN A 107 0.46 18.98 -1.84
N GLY A 108 1.07 18.99 -0.65
CA GLY A 108 2.54 19.05 -0.51
C GLY A 108 3.29 17.77 -0.92
N PHE A 109 2.77 16.60 -0.55
CA PHE A 109 3.34 15.30 -0.94
C PHE A 109 3.18 15.06 -2.44
N SER A 110 1.96 15.29 -2.95
CA SER A 110 1.58 15.11 -4.35
C SER A 110 2.47 15.91 -5.30
N ARG A 111 2.77 17.17 -4.99
CA ARG A 111 3.64 18.01 -5.83
C ARG A 111 5.08 17.50 -5.90
N ARG A 112 5.63 16.99 -4.79
CA ARG A 112 6.99 16.41 -4.78
C ARG A 112 7.03 15.13 -5.60
N LEU A 113 6.07 14.24 -5.37
CA LEU A 113 5.96 12.97 -6.08
C LEU A 113 5.82 13.18 -7.60
N LEU A 114 4.89 14.03 -8.04
CA LEU A 114 4.68 14.31 -9.46
C LEU A 114 5.91 14.90 -10.17
N ALA A 115 6.79 15.60 -9.44
CA ALA A 115 8.04 16.10 -10.02
C ALA A 115 9.03 14.98 -10.33
N MET A 116 8.99 13.89 -9.55
CA MET A 116 9.85 12.71 -9.72
C MET A 116 9.33 11.77 -10.80
N LEU A 117 8.01 11.69 -10.98
CA LEU A 117 7.34 10.77 -11.92
C LEU A 117 7.20 11.32 -13.36
N LYS A 118 8.03 12.31 -13.73
CA LYS A 118 8.04 12.89 -15.07
C LYS A 118 8.68 11.94 -16.09
N LYS A 119 8.28 12.06 -17.35
CA LYS A 119 8.79 11.20 -18.43
C LYS A 119 10.31 11.29 -18.54
N GLU A 120 10.88 12.48 -18.42
CA GLU A 120 12.32 12.70 -18.59
C GLU A 120 13.14 11.94 -17.54
N ASN A 121 12.62 11.83 -16.32
CA ASN A 121 13.28 11.07 -15.25
C ASN A 121 13.25 9.57 -15.53
N PHE A 122 12.14 9.04 -16.07
CA PHE A 122 12.06 7.64 -16.46
C PHE A 122 12.97 7.32 -17.64
N VAL A 123 13.05 8.19 -18.65
CA VAL A 123 13.97 8.00 -19.77
C VAL A 123 15.42 7.93 -19.27
N LYS A 124 15.81 8.82 -18.36
CA LYS A 124 17.15 8.83 -17.76
C LYS A 124 17.43 7.59 -16.91
N GLY A 125 16.50 7.20 -16.04
CA GLY A 125 16.67 6.11 -15.09
C GLY A 125 16.34 4.71 -15.61
N LEU A 126 15.79 4.59 -16.83
CA LEU A 126 15.28 3.30 -17.34
C LEU A 126 16.32 2.18 -17.29
N GLN A 127 17.55 2.47 -17.72
CA GLN A 127 18.61 1.46 -17.75
C GLN A 127 19.04 1.04 -16.34
N ASP A 128 19.03 1.94 -15.36
CA ASP A 128 19.29 1.58 -13.97
C ASP A 128 18.19 0.67 -13.42
N LEU A 129 16.92 0.97 -13.71
CA LEU A 129 15.79 0.12 -13.31
C LEU A 129 15.88 -1.30 -13.91
N ILE A 130 16.25 -1.39 -15.19
CA ILE A 130 16.46 -2.66 -15.90
C ILE A 130 17.64 -3.42 -15.28
N ASN A 131 18.79 -2.77 -15.10
CA ASN A 131 20.00 -3.40 -14.59
C ASN A 131 19.86 -3.86 -13.14
N ASP A 132 19.21 -3.06 -12.28
CA ASP A 132 18.91 -3.43 -10.90
C ASP A 132 18.02 -4.68 -10.88
N THR A 133 16.94 -4.70 -11.67
CA THR A 133 16.03 -5.86 -11.76
C THR A 133 16.76 -7.10 -12.23
N ARG A 134 17.50 -7.00 -13.33
CA ARG A 134 18.26 -8.13 -13.90
C ARG A 134 19.26 -8.69 -12.90
N THR A 135 20.06 -7.82 -12.27
CA THR A 135 21.06 -8.23 -11.29
C THR A 135 20.43 -9.01 -10.15
N ARG A 136 19.29 -8.56 -9.63
CA ARG A 136 18.57 -9.23 -8.54
C ARG A 136 17.98 -10.57 -8.96
N LEU A 137 17.49 -10.70 -10.19
CA LEU A 137 17.01 -11.97 -10.72
C LEU A 137 18.17 -12.95 -11.02
N ASP A 138 19.31 -12.47 -11.52
CA ASP A 138 20.51 -13.28 -11.74
C ASP A 138 21.07 -13.86 -10.43
N GLU A 139 20.89 -13.16 -9.30
CA GLU A 139 21.20 -13.70 -7.98
C GLU A 139 20.28 -14.87 -7.61
N LEU A 140 18.98 -14.80 -7.94
CA LEU A 140 18.04 -15.90 -7.72
C LEU A 140 18.38 -17.11 -8.58
N VAL A 141 18.82 -16.90 -9.83
CA VAL A 141 19.29 -17.98 -10.72
C VAL A 141 20.46 -18.76 -10.10
N LYS A 142 21.28 -18.10 -9.28
CA LYS A 142 22.44 -18.71 -8.62
C LYS A 142 22.09 -19.46 -7.33
N ASP A 143 20.86 -19.32 -6.82
CA ASP A 143 20.43 -20.04 -5.63
C ASP A 143 20.23 -21.53 -5.95
N PRO A 144 21.04 -22.43 -5.37
CA PRO A 144 20.99 -23.86 -5.69
C PRO A 144 19.71 -24.54 -5.20
N SER A 145 18.94 -23.91 -4.31
CA SER A 145 17.67 -24.46 -3.84
C SER A 145 16.60 -24.46 -4.94
N GLY A 146 16.66 -23.51 -5.88
CA GLY A 146 15.61 -23.28 -6.87
C GLY A 146 14.26 -22.88 -6.27
N ILE A 147 14.21 -22.50 -4.98
CA ILE A 147 13.00 -22.11 -4.26
C ILE A 147 13.13 -20.64 -3.89
N THR A 148 12.08 -19.86 -4.14
CA THR A 148 12.03 -18.44 -3.76
C THR A 148 10.66 -18.09 -3.18
N ASP A 149 10.66 -17.27 -2.14
CA ASP A 149 9.46 -16.56 -1.71
C ASP A 149 9.40 -15.22 -2.47
N PRO A 150 8.46 -15.03 -3.42
CA PRO A 150 8.36 -13.78 -4.15
C PRO A 150 7.99 -12.59 -3.25
N PHE A 151 7.41 -12.82 -2.06
CA PHE A 151 7.16 -11.76 -1.07
C PHE A 151 8.43 -11.27 -0.37
N GLU A 152 9.56 -11.97 -0.51
CA GLU A 152 10.88 -11.50 -0.05
C GLU A 152 11.74 -11.05 -1.24
N SER A 153 11.89 -11.92 -2.25
CA SER A 153 12.82 -11.69 -3.36
C SER A 153 12.41 -10.52 -4.24
N ILE A 154 11.15 -10.50 -4.69
CA ILE A 154 10.61 -9.42 -5.52
C ILE A 154 10.36 -8.16 -4.71
N TYR A 155 9.99 -8.29 -3.44
CA TYR A 155 9.83 -7.16 -2.54
C TYR A 155 11.13 -6.35 -2.44
N GLY A 156 12.28 -7.02 -2.30
CA GLY A 156 13.59 -6.34 -2.32
C GLY A 156 13.90 -5.60 -3.64
N ILE A 157 13.44 -6.12 -4.79
CA ILE A 157 13.59 -5.44 -6.09
C ILE A 157 12.78 -4.16 -6.10
N VAL A 158 11.50 -4.22 -5.74
CA VAL A 158 10.62 -3.04 -5.66
C VAL A 158 11.21 -1.97 -4.73
N TYR A 159 11.86 -2.36 -3.64
CA TYR A 159 12.49 -1.40 -2.74
C TYR A 159 13.65 -0.65 -3.41
N GLN A 160 14.47 -1.36 -4.17
CA GLN A 160 15.57 -0.78 -4.94
C GLN A 160 15.06 0.19 -6.01
N LEU A 161 14.07 -0.23 -6.81
CA LEU A 161 13.48 0.60 -7.87
C LEU A 161 12.76 1.82 -7.29
N THR A 162 12.12 1.67 -6.12
CA THR A 162 11.54 2.80 -5.39
C THR A 162 12.64 3.74 -4.90
N MET A 163 13.75 3.24 -4.36
CA MET A 163 14.88 4.09 -3.94
C MET A 163 15.44 4.93 -5.11
N ARG A 164 15.63 4.33 -6.30
CA ARG A 164 15.99 5.05 -7.53
C ARG A 164 15.05 6.20 -7.85
N THR A 165 13.76 5.96 -7.68
CA THR A 165 12.70 6.82 -8.24
C THR A 165 12.26 7.93 -7.29
N VAL A 166 12.34 7.72 -5.97
CA VAL A 166 11.85 8.71 -4.98
C VAL A 166 12.83 9.05 -3.88
N ALA A 167 14.01 8.43 -3.83
CA ALA A 167 15.02 8.65 -2.80
C ALA A 167 16.40 8.93 -3.41
N CYS A 168 17.39 8.05 -3.23
CA CYS A 168 18.76 8.33 -3.63
C CYS A 168 19.51 7.13 -4.20
N ASN A 169 20.50 7.43 -5.05
CA ASN A 169 21.35 6.45 -5.70
C ASN A 169 22.35 5.79 -4.74
N GLU A 170 22.80 6.47 -3.68
CA GLU A 170 23.75 5.87 -2.72
C GLU A 170 23.17 4.63 -2.03
N ILE A 171 21.88 4.65 -1.68
CA ILE A 171 21.20 3.48 -1.11
C ILE A 171 20.93 2.44 -2.19
N ALA A 172 20.44 2.85 -3.37
CA ALA A 172 20.11 1.92 -4.46
C ALA A 172 21.34 1.17 -5.04
N ASN A 173 22.53 1.77 -4.98
CA ASN A 173 23.78 1.19 -5.48
C ASN A 173 24.52 0.30 -4.49
N ASP A 174 24.30 0.47 -3.18
CA ASP A 174 24.99 -0.28 -2.14
C ASP A 174 24.05 -1.35 -1.57
N ARG A 175 24.34 -2.61 -1.91
CA ARG A 175 23.49 -3.73 -1.49
C ARG A 175 23.36 -3.87 0.02
N ALA A 176 24.44 -3.69 0.77
CA ALA A 176 24.40 -3.82 2.22
C ALA A 176 23.58 -2.68 2.84
N LEU A 177 23.71 -1.46 2.32
CA LEU A 177 22.93 -0.32 2.76
C LEU A 177 21.45 -0.46 2.39
N LEU A 178 21.16 -0.98 1.19
CA LEU A 178 19.81 -1.26 0.72
C LEU A 178 19.10 -2.26 1.64
N ASP A 179 19.70 -3.43 1.88
CA ASP A 179 19.15 -4.45 2.77
C ASP A 179 18.99 -3.93 4.20
N GLN A 180 19.96 -3.15 4.69
CA GLN A 180 19.89 -2.53 6.00
C GLN A 180 18.72 -1.54 6.10
N THR A 181 18.53 -0.69 5.11
CA THR A 181 17.46 0.32 5.11
C THR A 181 16.07 -0.29 4.89
N LEU A 182 15.98 -1.35 4.10
CA LEU A 182 14.77 -2.17 3.95
C LEU A 182 14.38 -2.80 5.29
N ASP A 183 15.30 -3.48 5.98
CA ASP A 183 15.06 -4.05 7.31
C ASP A 183 14.58 -3.00 8.33
N MET A 184 15.15 -1.79 8.28
CA MET A 184 14.68 -0.68 9.13
C MET A 184 13.26 -0.24 8.75
N PHE A 185 12.96 -0.13 7.45
CA PHE A 185 11.63 0.22 6.96
C PHE A 185 10.58 -0.82 7.37
N GLU A 186 10.86 -2.11 7.22
CA GLU A 186 9.98 -3.21 7.63
C GLU A 186 9.73 -3.18 9.15
N LYS A 187 10.74 -2.87 9.97
CA LYS A 187 10.56 -2.74 11.42
C LYS A 187 9.72 -1.53 11.81
N ILE A 188 9.73 -0.46 11.01
CA ILE A 188 8.83 0.69 11.16
C ILE A 188 7.42 0.30 10.72
N GLU A 189 7.28 -0.40 9.60
CA GLU A 189 6.02 -0.91 9.07
C GLU A 189 5.33 -1.84 10.07
N ALA A 190 6.01 -2.90 10.51
CA ALA A 190 5.54 -3.87 11.50
C ALA A 190 5.25 -3.26 12.90
N SER A 191 5.64 -2.01 13.14
CA SER A 191 5.27 -1.28 14.35
C SER A 191 3.85 -0.71 14.29
N SER A 192 3.27 -0.60 13.09
CA SER A 192 1.92 -0.08 12.85
C SER A 192 0.89 -1.00 13.47
N SER A 193 0.00 -0.44 14.30
CA SER A 193 -1.05 -1.24 14.95
C SER A 193 -2.26 -0.38 15.31
N ALA A 194 -3.41 -1.04 15.44
CA ALA A 194 -4.66 -0.44 15.91
C ALA A 194 -4.47 0.35 17.22
N LYS A 195 -3.66 -0.18 18.14
CA LYS A 195 -3.38 0.41 19.44
C LYS A 195 -2.71 1.78 19.34
N LEU A 196 -1.85 2.00 18.33
CA LEU A 196 -1.22 3.30 18.08
C LEU A 196 -2.20 4.33 17.53
N ILE A 197 -3.23 3.89 16.80
CA ILE A 197 -4.30 4.77 16.30
C ILE A 197 -5.23 5.15 17.46
N ILE A 198 -5.60 4.17 18.31
CA ILE A 198 -6.52 4.37 19.43
C ILE A 198 -5.85 5.14 20.59
N PHE A 199 -4.58 4.88 20.89
CA PHE A 199 -3.89 5.53 22.01
C PHE A 199 -2.55 6.14 21.56
N PRO A 200 -2.55 7.16 20.70
CA PRO A 200 -1.34 7.72 20.11
C PRO A 200 -0.36 8.33 21.13
N TRP A 201 -0.82 8.75 22.32
CA TRP A 201 0.04 9.28 23.37
C TRP A 201 0.77 8.19 24.16
N PHE A 202 0.24 6.97 24.20
CA PHE A 202 0.79 5.90 25.02
C PHE A 202 2.11 5.36 24.43
N PRO A 203 3.17 5.16 25.23
CA PRO A 203 4.49 4.76 24.76
C PRO A 203 4.59 3.24 24.54
N PHE A 204 3.77 2.70 23.62
CA PHE A 204 3.86 1.27 23.29
C PHE A 204 5.27 0.90 22.78
N PRO A 205 5.72 -0.35 22.98
CA PRO A 205 6.98 -0.83 22.41
C PRO A 205 7.10 -0.59 20.89
N GLY A 206 5.99 -0.72 20.15
CA GLY A 206 5.94 -0.40 18.72
C GLY A 206 6.25 1.08 18.43
N LYS A 207 5.76 2.01 19.25
CA LYS A 207 6.08 3.45 19.10
C LYS A 207 7.56 3.72 19.33
N LEU A 208 8.15 3.10 20.36
CA LEU A 208 9.58 3.22 20.65
C LEU A 208 10.42 2.62 19.52
N ARG A 209 10.03 1.45 19.01
CA ARG A 209 10.64 0.80 17.85
C ARG A 209 10.62 1.72 16.62
N ARG A 210 9.47 2.32 16.32
CA ARG A 210 9.29 3.28 15.22
C ARG A 210 10.21 4.49 15.36
N LEU A 211 10.30 5.06 16.55
CA LEU A 211 11.20 6.19 16.82
C LEU A 211 12.67 5.80 16.67
N TRP A 212 13.05 4.61 17.15
CA TRP A 212 14.42 4.12 17.07
C TRP A 212 14.89 3.90 15.62
N TYR A 213 14.14 3.13 14.83
CA TYR A 213 14.50 2.86 13.44
C TYR A 213 14.30 4.09 12.55
N GLY A 214 13.28 4.92 12.81
CA GLY A 214 13.14 6.22 12.14
C GLY A 214 14.32 7.15 12.42
N GLY A 215 14.86 7.15 13.65
CA GLY A 215 16.07 7.87 14.02
C GLY A 215 17.33 7.33 13.32
N LYS A 216 17.45 6.00 13.16
CA LYS A 216 18.55 5.41 12.40
C LYS A 216 18.50 5.78 10.91
N LEU A 217 17.34 5.68 10.27
CA LEU A 217 17.16 6.14 8.89
C LEU A 217 17.48 7.64 8.76
N TYR A 218 17.04 8.46 9.72
CA TYR A 218 17.39 9.88 9.75
C TYR A 218 18.91 10.10 9.74
N MET A 219 19.67 9.33 10.52
CA MET A 219 21.13 9.46 10.55
C MET A 219 21.79 9.02 9.23
N ILE A 220 21.25 8.00 8.56
CA ILE A 220 21.74 7.57 7.24
C ILE A 220 21.51 8.67 6.20
N PHE A 221 20.27 9.15 6.05
CA PHE A 221 19.94 10.23 5.11
C PHE A 221 20.72 11.52 5.42
N LYS A 222 20.84 11.88 6.71
CA LYS A 222 21.66 13.00 7.14
C LYS A 222 23.12 12.83 6.70
N GLY A 223 23.70 11.65 6.88
CA GLY A 223 25.07 11.34 6.47
C GLY A 223 25.28 11.55 4.98
N ILE A 224 24.38 11.03 4.14
CA ILE A 224 24.41 11.19 2.68
C ILE A 224 24.33 12.68 2.29
N ILE A 225 23.38 13.42 2.87
CA ILE A 225 23.18 14.85 2.57
C ILE A 225 24.41 15.67 2.98
N GLU A 226 24.95 15.41 4.18
CA GLU A 226 26.17 16.09 4.65
C GLU A 226 27.40 15.74 3.82
N ASP A 227 27.52 14.50 3.35
CA ASP A 227 28.60 14.06 2.47
C ASP A 227 28.55 14.80 1.12
N ARG A 228 27.38 14.88 0.48
CA ARG A 228 27.19 15.68 -0.74
C ARG A 228 27.56 17.15 -0.51
N ALA A 229 27.11 17.74 0.60
CA ALA A 229 27.40 19.13 0.93
C ALA A 229 28.90 19.39 1.18
N LYS A 230 29.59 18.49 1.91
CA LYS A 230 31.02 18.61 2.22
C LYS A 230 31.91 18.45 0.99
N THR A 231 31.53 17.53 0.10
CA THR A 231 32.31 17.21 -1.11
C THR A 231 31.97 18.10 -2.30
N GLY A 232 30.84 18.81 -2.25
CA GLY A 232 30.28 19.52 -3.40
C GLY A 232 29.70 18.58 -4.47
N ARG A 233 29.56 17.28 -4.17
CA ARG A 233 29.01 16.28 -5.08
C ARG A 233 27.53 16.55 -5.34
N ARG A 234 27.13 16.48 -6.61
CA ARG A 234 25.74 16.55 -7.05
C ARG A 234 25.40 15.28 -7.81
N GLU A 235 24.28 14.67 -7.46
CA GLU A 235 23.76 13.47 -8.12
C GLU A 235 22.54 13.83 -8.98
N GLU A 236 22.33 13.12 -10.08
CA GLU A 236 21.09 13.23 -10.85
C GLU A 236 20.01 12.29 -10.27
N ASP A 237 19.50 12.62 -9.08
CA ASP A 237 18.52 11.79 -8.38
C ASP A 237 17.45 12.58 -7.60
N PRO A 238 16.38 11.90 -7.12
CA PRO A 238 15.29 12.56 -6.42
C PRO A 238 15.71 13.26 -5.12
N LEU A 239 16.72 12.73 -4.41
CA LEU A 239 17.26 13.34 -3.21
C LEU A 239 17.90 14.69 -3.54
N GLN A 240 18.66 14.80 -4.63
CA GLN A 240 19.23 16.07 -5.05
C GLN A 240 18.15 17.10 -5.35
N PHE A 241 17.06 16.69 -6.02
CA PHE A 241 15.91 17.56 -6.26
C PHE A 241 15.30 18.11 -4.96
N LEU A 242 15.18 17.29 -3.92
CA LEU A 242 14.65 17.74 -2.62
C LEU A 242 15.63 18.68 -1.90
N ILE A 243 16.93 18.39 -1.95
CA ILE A 243 17.99 19.27 -1.41
C ILE A 243 17.94 20.64 -2.11
N ASP A 244 17.87 20.67 -3.44
CA ASP A 244 17.86 21.90 -4.23
C ASP A 244 16.61 22.75 -3.96
N LYS A 245 15.50 22.11 -3.58
CA LYS A 245 14.28 22.80 -3.15
C LYS A 245 14.40 23.46 -1.76
N GLY A 246 15.44 23.11 -1.01
CA GLY A 246 15.68 23.59 0.35
C GLY A 246 14.95 22.78 1.42
N ASP A 247 14.48 21.57 1.10
CA ASP A 247 13.87 20.68 2.10
C ASP A 247 14.93 20.23 3.13
N ASN A 248 14.59 20.27 4.42
CA ASN A 248 15.49 19.76 5.46
C ASN A 248 15.41 18.22 5.56
N VAL A 249 16.38 17.59 6.25
CA VAL A 249 16.48 16.13 6.39
C VAL A 249 15.17 15.49 6.87
N LYS A 250 14.44 16.13 7.80
CA LYS A 250 13.18 15.60 8.31
C LYS A 250 12.09 15.62 7.25
N GLU A 251 11.99 16.69 6.46
CA GLU A 251 11.02 16.80 5.36
C GLU A 251 11.32 15.78 4.25
N ILE A 252 12.60 15.64 3.88
CA ILE A 252 13.08 14.63 2.94
C ILE A 252 12.69 13.23 3.42
N LEU A 253 13.06 12.87 4.65
CA LEU A 253 12.76 11.56 5.20
C LEU A 253 11.26 11.30 5.30
N THR A 254 10.47 12.31 5.69
CA THR A 254 9.01 12.20 5.75
C THR A 254 8.43 11.93 4.37
N PHE A 255 8.93 12.61 3.34
CA PHE A 255 8.53 12.37 1.96
C PHE A 255 8.93 10.97 1.49
N VAL A 256 10.20 10.58 1.65
CA VAL A 256 10.72 9.28 1.22
C VAL A 256 9.97 8.14 1.89
N LEU A 257 9.78 8.19 3.22
CA LEU A 257 8.99 7.18 3.93
C LEU A 257 7.54 7.14 3.43
N GLY A 258 6.91 8.29 3.18
CA GLY A 258 5.57 8.35 2.60
C GLY A 258 5.48 7.71 1.22
N ALA A 259 6.48 7.94 0.38
CA ALA A 259 6.57 7.36 -0.96
C ALA A 259 6.86 5.85 -0.91
N LEU A 260 7.73 5.39 0.00
CA LEU A 260 7.96 3.96 0.27
C LEU A 260 6.69 3.26 0.75
N TYR A 261 5.94 3.84 1.69
CA TYR A 261 4.63 3.28 2.10
C TYR A 261 3.64 3.18 0.94
N ALA A 262 3.64 4.15 0.03
CA ALA A 262 2.74 4.17 -1.12
C ALA A 262 3.14 3.15 -2.21
N GLY A 263 4.44 3.03 -2.51
CA GLY A 263 4.96 2.15 -3.56
C GLY A 263 5.18 0.72 -3.06
N GLN A 264 6.01 0.56 -2.04
CA GLN A 264 6.55 -0.73 -1.60
C GLN A 264 5.47 -1.75 -1.23
N LEU A 265 4.51 -1.34 -0.39
CA LEU A 265 3.47 -2.24 0.12
C LEU A 265 2.50 -2.68 -0.97
N ASN A 266 2.30 -1.86 -2.00
CA ASN A 266 1.35 -2.18 -3.06
C ASN A 266 2.04 -2.91 -4.22
N SER A 267 3.14 -2.36 -4.75
CA SER A 267 3.87 -2.94 -5.87
C SER A 267 4.49 -4.30 -5.52
N GLY A 268 5.16 -4.43 -4.37
CA GLY A 268 5.82 -5.68 -3.99
C GLY A 268 4.83 -6.83 -3.83
N ILE A 269 3.73 -6.57 -3.12
CA ILE A 269 2.66 -7.57 -2.91
C ILE A 269 2.01 -7.96 -4.24
N ASN A 270 1.69 -7.00 -5.11
CA ASN A 270 1.04 -7.32 -6.38
C ASN A 270 1.96 -8.04 -7.36
N ALA A 271 3.25 -7.69 -7.43
CA ALA A 271 4.21 -8.43 -8.25
C ALA A 271 4.29 -9.90 -7.83
N ALA A 272 4.40 -10.13 -6.52
CA ALA A 272 4.44 -11.48 -5.95
C ALA A 272 3.16 -12.28 -6.26
N TRP A 273 1.98 -11.68 -6.07
CA TRP A 273 0.72 -12.34 -6.38
C TRP A 273 0.54 -12.62 -7.88
N VAL A 274 0.95 -11.71 -8.77
CA VAL A 274 0.89 -11.97 -10.22
C VAL A 274 1.74 -13.20 -10.56
N ILE A 275 2.95 -13.31 -10.01
CA ILE A 275 3.79 -14.50 -10.20
C ILE A 275 3.09 -15.77 -9.71
N ILE A 276 2.45 -15.73 -8.53
CA ILE A 276 1.69 -16.87 -7.99
C ILE A 276 0.53 -17.24 -8.91
N TYR A 277 -0.24 -16.27 -9.38
CA TYR A 277 -1.36 -16.53 -10.30
C TYR A 277 -0.88 -17.11 -11.64
N LEU A 278 0.21 -16.60 -12.21
CA LEU A 278 0.79 -17.12 -13.45
C LEU A 278 1.42 -18.51 -13.25
N ALA A 279 1.93 -18.82 -12.06
CA ALA A 279 2.44 -20.16 -11.75
C ALA A 279 1.31 -21.21 -11.78
N ASN A 280 0.09 -20.80 -11.38
CA ASN A 280 -1.10 -21.65 -11.38
C ASN A 280 -1.84 -21.66 -12.72
N ASP A 281 -1.92 -20.53 -13.43
CA ASP A 281 -2.66 -20.40 -14.69
C ASP A 281 -1.73 -20.42 -15.90
N HIS A 282 -1.55 -21.60 -16.48
CA HIS A 282 -0.69 -21.81 -17.65
C HIS A 282 -1.17 -21.11 -18.92
N TYR A 283 -2.47 -20.82 -19.05
CA TYR A 283 -3.00 -20.08 -20.20
C TYR A 283 -2.52 -18.63 -20.16
N TRP A 284 -2.70 -17.95 -19.03
CA TRP A 284 -2.23 -16.57 -18.87
C TRP A 284 -0.72 -16.47 -18.83
N ARG A 285 -0.02 -17.43 -18.21
CA ARG A 285 1.44 -17.51 -18.28
C ARG A 285 1.95 -17.59 -19.72
N GLY A 286 1.32 -18.43 -20.55
CA GLY A 286 1.66 -18.52 -21.97
C GLY A 286 1.39 -17.23 -22.73
N LYS A 287 0.28 -16.53 -22.46
CA LYS A 287 -0.04 -15.25 -23.09
C LYS A 287 0.96 -14.15 -22.74
N VAL A 288 1.33 -14.03 -21.46
CA VAL A 288 2.36 -13.07 -21.02
C VAL A 288 3.71 -13.43 -21.63
N TRP A 289 4.06 -14.72 -21.69
CA TRP A 289 5.32 -15.15 -22.30
C TRP A 289 5.44 -14.77 -23.78
N GLU A 290 4.41 -15.05 -24.59
CA GLU A 290 4.41 -14.68 -26.01
C GLU A 290 4.49 -13.16 -26.21
N GLU A 291 3.85 -12.38 -25.35
CA GLU A 291 3.94 -10.92 -25.35
C GLU A 291 5.37 -10.44 -25.05
N VAL A 292 5.99 -10.93 -23.98
CA VAL A 292 7.38 -10.60 -23.58
C VAL A 292 8.36 -10.97 -24.70
N LYS A 293 8.20 -12.16 -25.28
CA LYS A 293 9.02 -12.62 -26.40
C LYS A 293 8.86 -11.71 -27.63
N ALA A 294 7.63 -11.33 -27.98
CA ALA A 294 7.37 -10.45 -29.11
C ALA A 294 8.04 -9.07 -28.93
N VAL A 295 8.01 -8.49 -27.72
CA VAL A 295 8.71 -7.23 -27.42
C VAL A 295 10.23 -7.41 -27.58
N ALA A 296 10.80 -8.45 -26.97
CA ALA A 296 12.24 -8.73 -27.10
C ALA A 296 12.67 -8.89 -28.57
N GLU A 297 11.88 -9.62 -29.37
CA GLU A 297 12.16 -9.85 -30.79
C GLU A 297 12.04 -8.60 -31.66
N LYS A 298 11.12 -7.70 -31.32
CA LYS A 298 10.90 -6.45 -32.03
C LYS A 298 12.05 -5.45 -31.83
N TYR A 299 12.61 -5.37 -30.62
CA TYR A 299 13.61 -4.36 -30.26
C TYR A 299 15.07 -4.84 -30.32
N ASP A 300 15.30 -6.14 -30.42
CA ASP A 300 16.63 -6.70 -30.69
C ASP A 300 16.49 -7.99 -31.53
N SER A 301 16.99 -7.96 -32.78
CA SER A 301 16.90 -9.10 -33.71
C SER A 301 18.02 -10.13 -33.55
N ASP A 302 18.98 -9.90 -32.63
CA ASP A 302 20.09 -10.81 -32.39
C ASP A 302 19.64 -12.07 -31.65
N THR A 303 19.33 -13.11 -32.42
CA THR A 303 18.91 -14.42 -31.90
C THR A 303 19.99 -15.18 -31.13
N SER A 304 21.25 -14.70 -31.12
CA SER A 304 22.31 -15.30 -30.29
C SER A 304 22.20 -14.89 -28.82
N LYS A 305 21.49 -13.79 -28.52
CA LYS A 305 21.25 -13.30 -27.17
C LYS A 305 20.04 -14.00 -26.53
N SER A 306 20.05 -14.08 -25.20
CA SER A 306 18.88 -14.53 -24.44
C SER A 306 17.68 -13.59 -24.63
N ILE A 307 16.45 -14.06 -24.36
CA ILE A 307 15.26 -13.19 -24.40
C ILE A 307 15.41 -12.03 -23.41
N ALA A 308 15.95 -12.27 -22.21
CA ALA A 308 16.22 -11.23 -21.22
C ALA A 308 17.21 -10.18 -21.76
N ASP A 309 18.30 -10.59 -22.42
CA ASP A 309 19.26 -9.66 -23.00
C ASP A 309 18.66 -8.77 -24.09
N ARG A 310 17.83 -9.36 -24.94
CA ARG A 310 17.13 -8.66 -26.02
C ARG A 310 16.09 -7.67 -25.48
N LEU A 311 15.37 -8.08 -24.44
CA LEU A 311 14.35 -7.25 -23.78
C LEU A 311 14.95 -5.96 -23.17
N ALA A 312 16.20 -6.00 -22.70
CA ALA A 312 16.86 -4.82 -22.14
C ALA A 312 17.11 -3.69 -23.15
N SER A 313 17.05 -3.99 -24.45
CA SER A 313 17.15 -3.01 -25.54
C SER A 313 15.84 -2.23 -25.77
N ALA A 314 14.72 -2.63 -25.14
CA ALA A 314 13.42 -2.01 -25.35
C ALA A 314 13.37 -0.57 -24.80
N PRO A 315 12.86 0.41 -25.57
CA PRO A 315 12.74 1.80 -25.14
C PRO A 315 11.60 1.97 -24.12
N LEU A 316 11.57 3.11 -23.41
CA LEU A 316 10.53 3.41 -22.41
C LEU A 316 9.11 3.22 -22.96
N GLU A 317 8.87 3.66 -24.18
CA GLU A 317 7.56 3.57 -24.83
C GLU A 317 7.08 2.11 -24.99
N ALA A 318 8.00 1.17 -25.20
CA ALA A 318 7.67 -0.25 -25.27
C ALA A 318 7.24 -0.78 -23.90
N TRP A 319 8.02 -0.47 -22.86
CA TRP A 319 7.69 -0.83 -21.49
C TRP A 319 6.36 -0.26 -21.00
N GLU A 320 5.97 0.92 -21.49
CA GLU A 320 4.71 1.58 -21.10
C GLU A 320 3.49 1.10 -21.89
N ASN A 321 3.64 0.61 -23.12
CA ASN A 321 2.51 0.42 -24.04
C ASN A 321 2.44 -0.95 -24.73
N GLU A 322 3.49 -1.77 -24.67
CA GLU A 322 3.58 -3.03 -25.44
C GLU A 322 3.52 -4.28 -24.57
N LEU A 323 3.16 -4.12 -23.28
CA LEU A 323 2.93 -5.22 -22.34
C LEU A 323 1.49 -5.23 -21.77
N PRO A 324 0.44 -5.14 -22.62
CA PRO A 324 -0.94 -5.03 -22.15
C PRO A 324 -1.43 -6.27 -21.38
N THR A 325 -0.91 -7.46 -21.64
CA THR A 325 -1.30 -8.70 -20.95
C THR A 325 -0.81 -8.70 -19.50
N ILE A 326 0.42 -8.21 -19.25
CA ILE A 326 0.88 -7.97 -17.88
C ILE A 326 -0.06 -6.99 -17.17
N ASP A 327 -0.46 -5.92 -17.85
CA ASP A 327 -1.39 -4.91 -17.34
C ASP A 327 -2.75 -5.51 -16.94
N LEU A 328 -3.28 -6.46 -17.72
CA LEU A 328 -4.52 -7.20 -17.40
C LEU A 328 -4.34 -8.08 -16.14
N CYS A 329 -3.23 -8.81 -16.08
CA CYS A 329 -2.89 -9.69 -14.95
C CYS A 329 -2.71 -8.90 -13.66
N LEU A 330 -2.01 -7.76 -13.73
CA LEU A 330 -1.81 -6.84 -12.62
C LEU A 330 -3.15 -6.25 -12.16
N ARG A 331 -4.02 -5.84 -13.09
CA ARG A 331 -5.32 -5.24 -12.76
C ARG A 331 -6.20 -6.20 -11.96
N ASP A 332 -6.33 -7.47 -12.37
CA ASP A 332 -7.17 -8.42 -11.63
C ASP A 332 -6.53 -8.84 -10.29
N SER A 333 -5.19 -8.89 -10.25
CA SER A 333 -4.46 -9.12 -9.00
C SER A 333 -4.74 -8.00 -8.00
N ILE A 334 -4.68 -6.73 -8.42
CA ILE A 334 -5.04 -5.60 -7.56
C ILE A 334 -6.50 -5.70 -7.11
N ARG A 335 -7.43 -6.09 -8.00
CA ARG A 335 -8.85 -6.23 -7.65
C ARG A 335 -9.05 -7.17 -6.45
N LEU A 336 -8.38 -8.33 -6.47
CA LEU A 336 -8.46 -9.34 -5.41
C LEU A 336 -7.65 -8.97 -4.16
N ASN A 337 -6.44 -8.43 -4.35
CA ASN A 337 -5.50 -8.18 -3.25
C ASN A 337 -5.81 -6.88 -2.48
N ALA A 338 -6.39 -5.88 -3.14
CA ALA A 338 -6.78 -4.61 -2.54
C ALA A 338 -8.13 -4.72 -1.80
N SER A 339 -8.24 -5.63 -0.84
CA SER A 339 -9.46 -5.87 -0.04
C SER A 339 -9.62 -4.92 1.18
N GLY A 340 -8.78 -3.89 1.26
CA GLY A 340 -8.81 -2.88 2.32
C GLY A 340 -9.97 -1.87 2.22
N SER A 341 -10.03 -0.99 3.21
CA SER A 341 -10.94 0.16 3.21
C SER A 341 -10.17 1.44 2.96
N MET A 342 -10.63 2.25 2.02
CA MET A 342 -10.13 3.61 1.84
C MET A 342 -10.75 4.52 2.88
N PHE A 343 -9.93 5.36 3.52
CA PHE A 343 -10.39 6.34 4.49
C PHE A 343 -10.12 7.75 3.98
N ARG A 344 -11.08 8.65 4.21
CA ARG A 344 -10.93 10.08 3.91
C ARG A 344 -11.52 10.91 5.03
N LYS A 345 -10.74 11.85 5.56
CA LYS A 345 -11.20 12.76 6.62
C LYS A 345 -11.90 13.96 6.00
N ASN A 346 -13.08 14.32 6.48
CA ASN A 346 -13.69 15.59 6.13
C ASN A 346 -12.95 16.74 6.86
N GLU A 347 -12.02 17.40 6.16
CA GLU A 347 -11.27 18.57 6.67
C GLU A 347 -12.05 19.89 6.49
N THR A 348 -13.26 19.86 5.94
CA THR A 348 -14.08 21.06 5.77
C THR A 348 -14.84 21.41 7.05
N ASN A 349 -15.29 22.66 7.17
CA ASN A 349 -16.12 23.12 8.29
C ASN A 349 -17.61 22.80 8.11
N LYS A 350 -17.99 21.97 7.13
CA LYS A 350 -19.39 21.62 6.81
C LYS A 350 -19.57 20.12 6.59
N ALA A 351 -20.80 19.65 6.76
CA ALA A 351 -21.14 18.28 6.42
C ALA A 351 -21.02 18.02 4.92
N VAL A 352 -20.49 16.86 4.57
CA VAL A 352 -20.31 16.40 3.19
C VAL A 352 -21.42 15.38 2.87
N LYS A 353 -22.34 15.75 1.98
CA LYS A 353 -23.52 14.92 1.62
C LYS A 353 -23.22 13.83 0.58
N VAL A 354 -23.48 12.58 0.89
CA VAL A 354 -23.56 11.48 -0.09
C VAL A 354 -24.88 11.59 -0.86
N SER A 355 -24.97 11.01 -2.06
CA SER A 355 -26.14 11.15 -2.94
C SER A 355 -27.44 10.59 -2.35
N ASP A 356 -27.35 9.64 -1.42
CA ASP A 356 -28.50 9.08 -0.70
C ASP A 356 -28.95 9.92 0.52
N GLY A 357 -28.37 11.10 0.70
CA GLY A 357 -28.66 12.02 1.81
C GLY A 357 -27.79 11.81 3.05
N THR A 358 -26.95 10.78 3.10
CA THR A 358 -26.05 10.54 4.23
C THR A 358 -25.05 11.69 4.40
N GLU A 359 -24.87 12.16 5.62
CA GLU A 359 -23.93 13.26 5.91
C GLU A 359 -22.64 12.73 6.57
N ILE A 360 -21.48 13.13 6.02
CA ILE A 360 -20.17 12.95 6.64
C ILE A 360 -19.81 14.26 7.37
N PRO A 361 -19.85 14.30 8.71
CA PRO A 361 -19.67 15.54 9.46
C PRO A 361 -18.25 16.11 9.40
N PRO A 362 -18.04 17.39 9.74
CA PRO A 362 -16.71 17.96 9.93
C PRO A 362 -15.84 17.13 10.87
N GLY A 363 -14.61 16.82 10.46
CA GLY A 363 -13.64 16.05 11.26
C GLY A 363 -13.86 14.53 11.28
N ALA A 364 -14.98 14.03 10.77
CA ALA A 364 -15.25 12.59 10.64
C ALA A 364 -14.52 11.98 9.44
N PHE A 365 -14.35 10.66 9.44
CA PHE A 365 -13.81 9.92 8.30
C PHE A 365 -14.94 9.25 7.52
N ALA A 366 -14.91 9.31 6.20
CA ALA A 366 -15.63 8.38 5.35
C ALA A 366 -14.75 7.13 5.13
N ALA A 367 -15.35 5.94 5.18
CA ALA A 367 -14.69 4.69 4.90
C ALA A 367 -15.43 3.91 3.81
N TYR A 368 -14.76 3.64 2.69
CA TYR A 368 -15.31 2.84 1.59
C TYR A 368 -14.50 1.53 1.45
N PRO A 369 -15.11 0.35 1.66
CA PRO A 369 -14.44 -0.94 1.45
C PRO A 369 -14.29 -1.22 -0.06
N MET A 370 -13.06 -1.38 -0.57
CA MET A 370 -12.85 -1.60 -2.01
C MET A 370 -13.52 -2.88 -2.52
N ALA A 371 -13.58 -3.89 -1.66
CA ALA A 371 -14.28 -5.15 -1.90
C ALA A 371 -15.77 -4.97 -2.26
N ASP A 372 -16.42 -3.87 -1.87
CA ASP A 372 -17.82 -3.57 -2.22
C ASP A 372 -18.07 -3.53 -3.73
N VAL A 373 -17.12 -3.00 -4.52
CA VAL A 373 -17.22 -3.03 -5.98
C VAL A 373 -16.37 -4.14 -6.59
N HIS A 374 -15.18 -4.38 -6.05
CA HIS A 374 -14.25 -5.37 -6.60
C HIS A 374 -14.72 -6.81 -6.44
N LEU A 375 -15.56 -7.12 -5.45
CA LEU A 375 -16.15 -8.44 -5.24
C LEU A 375 -17.66 -8.48 -5.49
N ASN A 376 -18.22 -7.48 -6.17
CA ASN A 376 -19.64 -7.47 -6.53
C ASN A 376 -19.90 -8.41 -7.72
N PRO A 377 -20.70 -9.49 -7.57
CA PRO A 377 -20.99 -10.42 -8.66
C PRO A 377 -21.77 -9.80 -9.83
N ASP A 378 -22.49 -8.69 -9.61
CA ASP A 378 -23.20 -7.98 -10.68
C ASP A 378 -22.23 -7.22 -11.60
N VAL A 379 -21.06 -6.84 -11.07
CA VAL A 379 -19.97 -6.22 -11.83
C VAL A 379 -19.02 -7.31 -12.36
N TYR A 380 -18.51 -8.14 -11.47
CA TYR A 380 -17.53 -9.20 -11.73
C TYR A 380 -18.13 -10.59 -11.44
N PRO A 381 -18.66 -11.32 -12.44
CA PRO A 381 -19.16 -12.69 -12.25
C PRO A 381 -18.07 -13.61 -11.68
N ASP A 382 -18.41 -14.49 -10.74
CA ASP A 382 -17.42 -15.27 -9.97
C ASP A 382 -16.31 -14.39 -9.37
N PRO A 383 -16.66 -13.41 -8.52
CA PRO A 383 -15.75 -12.32 -8.13
C PRO A 383 -14.48 -12.78 -7.42
N GLU A 384 -14.47 -13.95 -6.79
CA GLU A 384 -13.29 -14.47 -6.08
C GLU A 384 -12.27 -15.10 -7.04
N LYS A 385 -12.65 -15.36 -8.30
CA LYS A 385 -11.76 -15.94 -9.30
C LYS A 385 -10.88 -14.87 -9.93
N TRP A 386 -9.57 -15.14 -9.95
CA TRP A 386 -8.61 -14.39 -10.76
C TRP A 386 -8.83 -14.70 -12.25
N ASP A 387 -9.21 -13.69 -13.02
CA ASP A 387 -9.46 -13.78 -14.46
C ASP A 387 -9.09 -12.45 -15.16
N PRO A 388 -7.88 -12.34 -15.72
CA PRO A 388 -7.47 -11.17 -16.50
C PRO A 388 -8.37 -10.87 -17.73
N SER A 389 -9.16 -11.83 -18.24
CA SER A 389 -10.01 -11.58 -19.41
C SER A 389 -11.16 -10.61 -19.13
N ARG A 390 -11.48 -10.36 -17.86
CA ARG A 390 -12.55 -9.45 -17.42
C ARG A 390 -12.42 -8.03 -18.00
N TYR A 391 -11.20 -7.62 -18.29
CA TYR A 391 -10.88 -6.28 -18.79
C TYR A 391 -10.63 -6.24 -20.30
N LEU A 392 -10.77 -7.37 -21.00
CA LEU A 392 -10.76 -7.39 -22.46
C LEU A 392 -12.00 -6.66 -23.00
N PRO A 393 -11.94 -6.05 -24.21
CA PRO A 393 -13.03 -5.27 -24.76
C PRO A 393 -14.38 -5.99 -24.81
N GLU A 394 -14.37 -7.32 -25.01
CA GLU A 394 -15.58 -8.14 -25.10
C GLU A 394 -16.31 -8.26 -23.76
N LYS A 395 -15.58 -8.21 -22.63
CA LYS A 395 -16.16 -8.33 -21.28
C LYS A 395 -16.31 -6.96 -20.60
N ALA A 396 -15.26 -6.15 -20.62
CA ALA A 396 -15.17 -4.80 -20.05
C ALA A 396 -15.92 -4.66 -18.70
N GLU A 397 -15.71 -5.63 -17.79
CA GLU A 397 -16.52 -5.76 -16.57
C GLU A 397 -16.41 -4.53 -15.66
N ASP A 398 -15.22 -3.92 -15.62
CA ASP A 398 -14.95 -2.68 -14.88
C ASP A 398 -15.70 -1.45 -15.41
N HIS A 399 -16.25 -1.52 -16.62
CA HIS A 399 -17.04 -0.46 -17.22
C HIS A 399 -18.55 -0.63 -17.02
N LYS A 400 -19.02 -1.76 -16.45
CA LYS A 400 -20.46 -1.99 -16.18
C LYS A 400 -21.05 -0.97 -15.19
N THR A 401 -20.23 -0.40 -14.33
CA THR A 401 -20.63 0.69 -13.43
C THR A 401 -19.54 1.76 -13.35
N LYS A 402 -19.94 2.99 -13.01
CA LYS A 402 -18.98 4.07 -12.80
C LYS A 402 -18.07 3.70 -11.62
N TYR A 403 -16.76 3.83 -11.84
CA TYR A 403 -15.74 3.40 -10.88
C TYR A 403 -15.84 1.91 -10.54
N GLY A 404 -16.10 1.05 -11.55
CA GLY A 404 -16.14 -0.40 -11.38
C GLY A 404 -14.79 -1.00 -10.99
N PHE A 405 -13.70 -0.35 -11.37
CA PHE A 405 -12.35 -0.62 -10.87
C PHE A 405 -11.75 0.63 -10.21
N ILE A 406 -11.24 0.46 -8.99
CA ILE A 406 -10.72 1.56 -8.14
C ILE A 406 -9.35 1.24 -7.54
N GLY A 407 -8.69 0.19 -8.03
CA GLY A 407 -7.37 -0.23 -7.55
C GLY A 407 -6.27 0.81 -7.77
N TRP A 408 -6.41 1.66 -8.80
CA TRP A 408 -5.55 2.82 -9.04
C TRP A 408 -6.14 4.12 -8.50
N GLY A 409 -7.07 4.05 -7.54
CA GLY A 409 -7.92 5.19 -7.20
C GLY A 409 -8.82 5.61 -8.37
N ALA A 410 -9.55 6.71 -8.20
CA ALA A 410 -10.42 7.26 -9.24
C ALA A 410 -10.84 8.71 -8.93
N GLY A 411 -11.45 9.37 -9.92
CA GLY A 411 -12.04 10.70 -9.75
C GLY A 411 -11.00 11.74 -9.35
N ARG A 412 -11.22 12.44 -8.24
CA ARG A 412 -10.28 13.46 -7.72
C ARG A 412 -9.06 12.87 -7.01
N HIS A 413 -9.01 11.55 -6.85
CA HIS A 413 -7.97 10.87 -6.08
C HIS A 413 -7.38 9.69 -6.87
N PRO A 414 -6.82 9.95 -8.06
CA PRO A 414 -6.09 8.92 -8.77
C PRO A 414 -4.78 8.58 -8.04
N CYS A 415 -4.31 7.35 -8.21
CA CYS A 415 -2.98 6.94 -7.80
C CYS A 415 -1.95 7.71 -8.62
N LEU A 416 -1.27 8.66 -7.98
CA LEU A 416 -0.24 9.47 -8.62
C LEU A 416 0.94 8.62 -9.11
N GLY A 417 1.20 7.50 -8.44
CA GLY A 417 2.24 6.54 -8.76
C GLY A 417 1.90 5.55 -9.89
N MET A 418 0.67 5.54 -10.42
CA MET A 418 0.19 4.50 -11.34
C MET A 418 1.13 4.24 -12.53
N ARG A 419 1.63 5.31 -13.15
CA ARG A 419 2.54 5.21 -14.30
C ARG A 419 3.85 4.48 -13.93
N PHE A 420 4.45 4.85 -12.80
CA PHE A 420 5.66 4.20 -12.33
C PHE A 420 5.40 2.77 -11.87
N ALA A 421 4.33 2.54 -11.12
CA ALA A 421 3.96 1.19 -10.68
C ALA A 421 3.79 0.25 -11.88
N LYS A 422 3.11 0.68 -12.95
CA LYS A 422 3.01 -0.14 -14.18
C LYS A 422 4.36 -0.42 -14.82
N LEU A 423 5.20 0.62 -14.99
CA LEU A 423 6.55 0.46 -15.53
C LEU A 423 7.38 -0.53 -14.71
N GLU A 424 7.36 -0.37 -13.38
CA GLU A 424 8.04 -1.24 -12.42
C GLU A 424 7.56 -2.69 -12.52
N GLN A 425 6.24 -2.92 -12.52
CA GLN A 425 5.65 -4.26 -12.65
C GLN A 425 5.96 -4.90 -14.00
N ASN A 426 5.92 -4.12 -15.08
CA ASN A 426 6.25 -4.59 -16.43
C ASN A 426 7.70 -5.06 -16.52
N ILE A 427 8.64 -4.27 -15.98
CA ILE A 427 10.06 -4.64 -15.92
C ILE A 427 10.24 -5.92 -15.11
N ILE A 428 9.75 -5.95 -13.86
CA ILE A 428 9.91 -7.09 -12.96
C ILE A 428 9.33 -8.38 -13.57
N LEU A 429 8.07 -8.35 -14.02
CA LEU A 429 7.37 -9.54 -14.47
C LEU A 429 7.92 -10.04 -15.81
N ALA A 430 8.25 -9.14 -16.74
CA ALA A 430 8.80 -9.55 -18.03
C ALA A 430 10.19 -10.20 -17.87
N PHE A 431 11.07 -9.63 -17.06
CA PHE A 431 12.37 -10.25 -16.78
C PHE A 431 12.25 -11.54 -15.97
N PHE A 432 11.28 -11.63 -15.05
CA PHE A 432 11.01 -12.88 -14.32
C PHE A 432 10.62 -14.00 -15.30
N LEU A 433 9.66 -13.76 -16.19
CA LEU A 433 9.25 -14.77 -17.17
C LEU A 433 10.36 -15.09 -18.20
N ALA A 434 11.24 -14.13 -18.51
CA ALA A 434 12.37 -14.36 -19.40
C ALA A 434 13.48 -15.23 -18.80
N ASN A 435 13.57 -15.31 -17.46
CA ASN A 435 14.64 -16.01 -16.76
C ASN A 435 14.21 -17.36 -16.16
N PHE A 436 12.91 -17.56 -15.90
CA PHE A 436 12.46 -18.72 -15.13
C PHE A 436 11.35 -19.52 -15.83
N ASP A 437 11.49 -20.85 -15.79
CA ASP A 437 10.36 -21.77 -15.77
C ASP A 437 10.05 -22.10 -14.32
N PHE A 438 8.82 -21.85 -13.88
CA PHE A 438 8.45 -21.84 -12.47
C PHE A 438 7.11 -22.51 -12.23
N ALA A 439 6.95 -23.07 -11.03
CA ALA A 439 5.72 -23.68 -10.53
C ALA A 439 5.58 -23.40 -9.03
N LEU A 440 4.35 -23.50 -8.51
CA LEU A 440 4.11 -23.36 -7.08
C LEU A 440 4.72 -24.53 -6.31
N SER A 441 5.18 -24.24 -5.09
CA SER A 441 5.59 -25.27 -4.13
C SER A 441 4.90 -25.07 -2.79
N ASP A 442 4.71 -26.15 -2.05
CA ASP A 442 4.24 -26.10 -0.67
C ASP A 442 5.36 -25.62 0.26
N LYS A 443 5.04 -25.46 1.55
CA LYS A 443 6.02 -25.06 2.58
C LYS A 443 7.21 -26.02 2.76
N HIS A 444 7.17 -27.20 2.13
CA HIS A 444 8.22 -28.21 2.15
C HIS A 444 9.02 -28.25 0.84
N GLY A 445 8.70 -27.39 -0.13
CA GLY A 445 9.34 -27.34 -1.43
C GLY A 445 8.80 -28.38 -2.42
N ASN A 446 7.71 -29.08 -2.10
CA ASN A 446 7.08 -30.01 -3.04
C ASN A 446 6.26 -29.22 -4.05
N LYS A 447 6.40 -29.54 -5.34
CA LYS A 447 5.60 -28.92 -6.39
C LYS A 447 4.11 -29.14 -6.14
N ILE A 448 3.33 -28.05 -6.23
CA ILE A 448 1.88 -28.07 -6.22
C ILE A 448 1.42 -28.16 -7.68
N GLU A 449 0.65 -29.20 -8.02
CA GLU A 449 -0.04 -29.26 -9.30
C GLU A 449 -1.30 -28.37 -9.20
N GLY A 450 -1.36 -27.35 -10.06
CA GLY A 450 -2.42 -26.34 -10.12
C GLY A 450 -3.57 -26.68 -11.05
#